data_AF-A0AA39XUT4-F1
#
_entry.id   AF-A0AA39XUT4-F1
#
_cell.length_a   1.000
_cell.length_b   1.000
_cell.length_c   1.000
_cell.angle_alpha   90.00
_cell.angle_beta   90.00
_cell.angle_gamma   90.00
#
_symmetry.space_group_name_H-M   'P 1'
#
loop_
_entity.id
_entity.type
_entity.pdbx_description
1 polymer ?
#
loop_
_entity_poly.entity_id
_entity_poly.type
_entity_poly.pdbx_seq_one_letter_code
_entity_poly.pdbx_strand_id
1 'polypeptide(L)'
;MGDETTSGGEGHVFKVKINSKVYALKLFKFFDVEAERAEYPSLDDEGIEDEEFENHFDPFYAECRAYGAIEEKIYHGNPPADEKDWVAAPCYGYLHVSAADEAEIRRKFNIKDWNRPEDNDAKPIRGLVKEYIEQKDAVDTKRRSNRIVHYESSTSGGPMRRKRKTYASFTKC
;
A
#
# COMPACT_ATOMS: atom_id res chain seq x y z
N MET A 1 -23.74 -15.20 -10.51
CA MET A 1 -22.67 -16.12 -10.08
C MET A 1 -21.47 -15.25 -9.78
N GLY A 2 -21.12 -15.12 -8.51
CA GLY A 2 -20.22 -14.08 -8.00
C GLY A 2 -18.79 -14.30 -8.46
N ASP A 3 -18.22 -13.27 -9.07
CA ASP A 3 -16.78 -13.12 -9.25
C ASP A 3 -16.17 -12.89 -7.87
N GLU A 4 -15.54 -13.94 -7.34
CA GLU A 4 -14.77 -13.92 -6.11
C GLU A 4 -13.50 -13.11 -6.37
N THR A 5 -13.68 -11.78 -6.35
CA THR A 5 -12.64 -10.81 -6.65
C THR A 5 -11.45 -10.99 -5.71
N THR A 6 -10.24 -10.88 -6.24
CA THR A 6 -8.93 -10.84 -5.58
C THR A 6 -8.81 -9.71 -4.55
N SER A 7 -9.58 -9.82 -3.49
CA SER A 7 -9.51 -9.04 -2.27
C SER A 7 -8.43 -9.69 -1.41
N GLY A 8 -7.17 -9.25 -1.54
CA GLY A 8 -6.22 -9.47 -0.44
C GLY A 8 -6.85 -8.91 0.83
N GLY A 9 -6.84 -9.68 1.93
CA GLY A 9 -7.65 -9.40 3.14
C GLY A 9 -7.52 -7.96 3.65
N GLU A 10 -6.35 -7.35 3.43
CA GLU A 10 -5.91 -6.06 3.94
C GLU A 10 -6.34 -4.83 3.12
N GLY A 11 -6.89 -4.99 1.90
CA GLY A 11 -7.22 -3.82 1.06
C GLY A 11 -7.66 -4.08 -0.38
N HIS A 12 -7.76 -2.99 -1.15
CA HIS A 12 -8.20 -3.00 -2.56
C HIS A 12 -7.21 -2.25 -3.45
N VAL A 13 -6.92 -2.79 -4.65
CA VAL A 13 -6.01 -2.17 -5.62
C VAL A 13 -6.78 -1.66 -6.83
N PHE A 14 -6.51 -0.41 -7.22
CA PHE A 14 -7.15 0.26 -8.34
C PHE A 14 -6.11 0.79 -9.34
N LYS A 15 -6.36 0.61 -10.63
CA LYS A 15 -5.73 1.38 -11.69
C LYS A 15 -6.31 2.79 -11.68
N VAL A 16 -5.50 3.78 -11.39
CA VAL A 16 -5.91 5.18 -11.28
C VAL A 16 -5.15 6.08 -12.24
N LYS A 17 -5.81 7.08 -12.80
CA LYS A 17 -5.14 8.14 -13.59
C LYS A 17 -5.04 9.41 -12.76
N ILE A 18 -3.81 9.88 -12.51
CA ILE A 18 -3.50 11.11 -11.75
C ILE A 18 -2.60 11.97 -12.63
N ASN A 19 -2.98 13.22 -12.90
CA ASN A 19 -2.23 14.16 -13.77
C ASN A 19 -1.81 13.51 -15.11
N SER A 20 -2.73 12.79 -15.74
CA SER A 20 -2.52 12.07 -17.00
C SER A 20 -1.61 10.84 -16.99
N LYS A 21 -0.96 10.50 -15.87
CA LYS A 21 -0.20 9.24 -15.70
C LYS A 21 -1.06 8.19 -14.99
N VAL A 22 -0.87 6.93 -15.37
CA VAL A 22 -1.56 5.77 -14.79
C VAL A 22 -0.71 5.20 -13.65
N TYR A 23 -1.37 4.85 -12.56
CA TYR A 23 -0.77 4.30 -11.34
C TYR A 23 -1.62 3.14 -10.81
N ALA A 24 -1.02 2.33 -9.94
CA ALA A 24 -1.75 1.43 -9.05
C ALA A 24 -1.94 2.12 -7.70
N LEU A 25 -3.17 2.20 -7.21
CA LEU A 25 -3.51 2.73 -5.90
C LEU A 25 -4.00 1.58 -5.02
N LYS A 26 -3.22 1.18 -4.01
CA LYS A 26 -3.67 0.25 -2.97
C LYS A 26 -4.29 1.05 -1.84
N LEU A 27 -5.58 0.86 -1.59
CA LEU A 27 -6.31 1.39 -0.45
C LEU A 27 -6.40 0.32 0.63
N PHE A 28 -6.09 0.70 1.86
CA PHE A 28 -6.04 -0.22 2.99
C PHE A 28 -7.33 -0.14 3.79
N LYS A 29 -7.77 -1.29 4.31
CA LYS A 29 -8.78 -1.30 5.36
C LYS A 29 -8.20 -0.68 6.64
N PHE A 30 -9.06 -0.26 7.54
CA PHE A 30 -8.66 0.16 8.87
C PHE A 30 -8.22 -1.08 9.66
N PHE A 31 -7.12 -0.91 10.38
CA PHE A 31 -6.56 -1.95 11.23
C PHE A 31 -7.39 -2.03 12.52
N ASP A 32 -7.72 -3.25 12.92
CA ASP A 32 -8.45 -3.55 14.15
C ASP A 32 -7.48 -4.24 15.11
N VAL A 33 -7.01 -3.47 16.10
CA VAL A 33 -6.02 -3.93 17.07
C VAL A 33 -6.57 -5.08 17.90
N GLU A 34 -7.84 -5.00 18.33
CA GLU A 34 -8.46 -6.01 19.18
C GLU A 34 -8.62 -7.33 18.43
N ALA A 35 -9.09 -7.26 17.17
CA ALA A 35 -9.24 -8.45 16.33
C ALA A 35 -7.88 -9.12 16.04
N GLU A 36 -6.85 -8.34 15.70
CA GLU A 36 -5.53 -8.88 15.38
C GLU A 36 -4.85 -9.49 16.62
N ARG A 37 -4.95 -8.86 17.79
CA ARG A 37 -4.44 -9.43 19.06
C ARG A 37 -5.09 -10.75 19.40
N ALA A 38 -6.40 -10.87 19.16
CA ALA A 38 -7.12 -12.13 19.37
C ALA A 38 -6.60 -13.28 18.47
N GLU A 39 -6.01 -12.98 17.31
CA GLU A 39 -5.35 -13.97 16.46
C GLU A 39 -3.95 -14.35 16.97
N TYR A 40 -3.28 -13.48 17.72
CA TYR A 40 -1.94 -13.68 18.27
C TYR A 40 -1.87 -13.53 19.80
N PRO A 41 -2.59 -14.37 20.56
CA PRO A 41 -2.70 -14.21 22.02
C PRO A 41 -1.36 -14.32 22.76
N SER A 42 -0.32 -14.91 22.15
CA SER A 42 1.03 -14.96 22.72
C SER A 42 1.73 -13.61 22.79
N LEU A 43 1.31 -12.63 21.96
CA LEU A 43 1.90 -11.29 21.94
C LEU A 43 1.25 -10.35 22.97
N ASP A 44 0.06 -10.69 23.47
CA ASP A 44 -0.62 -9.92 24.53
C ASP A 44 0.08 -10.06 25.89
N ASP A 45 0.73 -11.19 26.15
CA ASP A 45 1.51 -11.43 27.37
C ASP A 45 2.79 -10.58 27.46
N GLU A 46 3.21 -9.94 26.37
CA GLU A 46 4.44 -9.14 26.30
C GLU A 46 4.26 -7.68 26.76
N GLY A 47 3.03 -7.25 27.06
CA GLY A 47 2.76 -5.88 27.54
C GLY A 47 3.02 -4.79 26.49
N ILE A 48 2.93 -5.14 25.20
CA ILE A 48 3.06 -4.20 24.08
C ILE A 48 1.83 -3.29 24.07
N GLU A 49 2.04 -1.97 24.05
CA GLU A 49 0.95 -0.98 23.95
C GLU A 49 0.31 -1.00 22.55
N ASP A 50 -0.97 -0.64 22.45
CA ASP A 50 -1.72 -0.69 21.17
C ASP A 50 -1.11 0.15 20.06
N GLU A 51 -0.51 1.30 20.40
CA GLU A 51 0.21 2.12 19.41
C GLU A 51 1.42 1.38 18.85
N GLU A 52 2.19 0.70 19.70
CA GLU A 52 3.36 -0.07 19.26
C GLU A 52 2.94 -1.29 18.42
N PHE A 53 1.84 -1.94 18.82
CA PHE A 53 1.23 -3.04 18.10
C PHE A 53 0.70 -2.60 16.72
N GLU A 54 -0.12 -1.55 16.64
CA GLU A 54 -0.58 -0.98 15.37
C GLU A 54 0.61 -0.60 14.49
N ASN A 55 1.62 0.06 15.06
CA ASN A 55 2.83 0.40 14.32
C ASN A 55 3.51 -0.82 13.69
N HIS A 56 3.48 -2.00 14.32
CA HIS A 56 4.12 -3.21 13.80
C HIS A 56 3.23 -3.99 12.84
N PHE A 57 1.95 -4.14 13.17
CA PHE A 57 1.05 -5.09 12.51
C PHE A 57 0.10 -4.43 11.50
N ASP A 58 -0.11 -3.11 11.56
CA ASP A 58 -0.92 -2.43 10.57
C ASP A 58 -0.33 -2.62 9.15
N PRO A 59 -1.09 -3.21 8.21
CA PRO A 59 -0.59 -3.50 6.86
C PRO A 59 -0.13 -2.26 6.08
N PHE A 60 -0.72 -1.09 6.34
CA PHE A 60 -0.28 0.16 5.72
C PHE A 60 1.11 0.55 6.24
N TYR A 61 1.35 0.47 7.54
CA TYR A 61 2.67 0.77 8.12
C TYR A 61 3.71 -0.28 7.75
N ALA A 62 3.34 -1.55 7.72
CA ALA A 62 4.19 -2.64 7.26
C ALA A 62 4.66 -2.43 5.81
N GLU A 63 3.74 -2.09 4.88
CA GLU A 63 4.14 -1.79 3.50
C GLU A 63 4.99 -0.52 3.41
N CYS A 64 4.69 0.53 4.18
CA CYS A 64 5.53 1.74 4.21
C CYS A 64 6.96 1.41 4.63
N ARG A 65 7.15 0.60 5.69
CA ARG A 65 8.48 0.15 6.13
C ARG A 65 9.17 -0.71 5.08
N ALA A 66 8.44 -1.62 4.44
CA ALA A 66 9.00 -2.47 3.40
C ALA A 66 9.53 -1.63 2.23
N TYR A 67 8.77 -0.64 1.76
CA TYR A 67 9.24 0.26 0.70
C TYR A 67 10.38 1.17 1.13
N GLY A 68 10.38 1.68 2.36
CA GLY A 68 11.52 2.40 2.92
C GLY A 68 12.79 1.53 2.92
N ALA A 69 12.68 0.28 3.35
CA ALA A 69 13.80 -0.65 3.35
C ALA A 69 14.29 -1.00 1.93
N ILE A 70 13.40 -1.16 0.96
CA ILE A 70 13.77 -1.37 -0.45
C ILE A 70 14.56 -0.15 -0.96
N GLU A 71 14.04 1.05 -0.74
CA GLU A 71 14.68 2.28 -1.19
C GLU A 71 16.06 2.48 -0.56
N GLU A 72 16.18 2.24 0.74
CA GLU A 72 17.41 2.45 1.50
C GLU A 72 18.45 1.35 1.29
N LYS A 73 18.03 0.08 1.31
CA LYS A 73 18.92 -1.09 1.38
C LYS A 73 19.14 -1.81 0.06
N ILE A 74 18.24 -1.63 -0.91
CA ILE A 74 18.31 -2.34 -2.19
C ILE A 74 18.59 -1.36 -3.33
N TYR A 75 17.84 -0.27 -3.42
CA TYR A 75 18.01 0.71 -4.49
C TYR A 75 19.00 1.82 -4.15
N HIS A 76 19.29 2.05 -2.86
CA HIS A 76 20.16 3.13 -2.39
C HIS A 76 19.81 4.49 -3.01
N GLY A 77 18.50 4.81 -3.08
CA GLY A 77 18.00 6.04 -3.72
C GLY A 77 17.89 6.00 -5.25
N ASN A 78 18.32 4.91 -5.90
CA ASN A 78 18.45 4.82 -7.35
C ASN A 78 17.85 3.50 -7.87
N PRO A 79 16.53 3.44 -8.11
CA PRO A 79 15.90 2.24 -8.65
C PRO A 79 16.46 1.88 -10.05
N PRO A 80 16.54 0.59 -10.41
CA PRO A 80 16.95 0.16 -11.74
C PRO A 80 16.12 0.82 -12.84
N ALA A 81 16.76 1.13 -13.98
CA ALA A 81 16.06 1.71 -15.12
C ALA A 81 15.09 0.72 -15.79
N ASP A 82 15.46 -0.57 -15.79
CA ASP A 82 14.66 -1.64 -16.38
C ASP A 82 13.66 -2.22 -15.37
N GLU A 83 12.37 -2.21 -15.72
CA GLU A 83 11.26 -2.74 -14.89
C GLU A 83 11.47 -4.20 -14.46
N LYS A 84 12.11 -5.00 -15.31
CA LYS A 84 12.40 -6.43 -15.03
C LYS A 84 13.31 -6.64 -13.81
N ASP A 85 14.11 -5.62 -13.46
CA ASP A 85 15.07 -5.66 -12.37
C ASP A 85 14.50 -5.05 -11.08
N TRP A 86 13.26 -4.56 -11.11
CA TRP A 86 12.57 -4.09 -9.93
C TRP A 86 12.21 -5.26 -9.00
N VAL A 87 12.63 -5.16 -7.74
CA VAL A 87 12.22 -6.10 -6.67
C VAL A 87 10.77 -5.87 -6.27
N ALA A 88 10.28 -4.63 -6.39
CA ALA A 88 8.89 -4.23 -6.21
C ALA A 88 8.56 -3.05 -7.13
N ALA A 89 7.28 -2.89 -7.49
CA ALA A 89 6.80 -1.72 -8.23
C ALA A 89 7.15 -0.43 -7.46
N PRO A 90 7.79 0.58 -8.09
CA PRO A 90 8.12 1.85 -7.43
C PRO A 90 6.94 2.43 -6.68
N CYS A 91 7.17 2.84 -5.43
CA CYS A 91 6.16 3.49 -4.59
C CYS A 91 6.44 4.99 -4.55
N TYR A 92 5.43 5.78 -4.90
CA TYR A 92 5.50 7.24 -4.96
C TYR A 92 5.02 7.92 -3.68
N GLY A 93 4.77 7.12 -2.63
CA GLY A 93 4.30 7.57 -1.33
C GLY A 93 2.82 7.28 -1.08
N TYR A 94 2.28 7.94 -0.07
CA TYR A 94 0.93 7.71 0.41
C TYR A 94 0.00 8.90 0.19
N LEU A 95 -1.30 8.64 0.24
CA LEU A 95 -2.35 9.65 0.23
C LEU A 95 -3.49 9.28 1.18
N HIS A 96 -4.27 10.30 1.51
CA HIS A 96 -5.57 10.17 2.15
C HIS A 96 -6.66 10.35 1.10
N VAL A 97 -7.61 9.41 1.06
CA VAL A 97 -8.78 9.49 0.19
C VAL A 97 -9.75 10.51 0.77
N SER A 98 -10.26 11.41 -0.06
CA SER A 98 -11.29 12.36 0.38
C SER A 98 -12.63 11.64 0.57
N ALA A 99 -13.50 12.15 1.44
CA ALA A 99 -14.84 11.56 1.63
C ALA A 99 -15.65 11.48 0.32
N ALA A 100 -15.45 12.44 -0.59
CA ALA A 100 -16.10 12.45 -1.90
C ALA A 100 -15.57 11.32 -2.81
N ASP A 101 -14.24 11.14 -2.88
CA ASP A 101 -13.63 10.06 -3.65
C ASP A 101 -13.98 8.69 -3.04
N GLU A 102 -14.01 8.57 -1.71
CA GLU A 102 -14.44 7.36 -1.01
C GLU A 102 -15.88 6.98 -1.36
N ALA A 103 -16.80 7.94 -1.35
CA ALA A 103 -18.19 7.71 -1.74
C ALA A 103 -18.30 7.24 -3.20
N GLU A 104 -17.51 7.82 -4.11
CA GLU A 104 -17.48 7.40 -5.52
C GLU A 104 -16.95 5.96 -5.65
N ILE A 105 -15.84 5.64 -4.97
CA ILE A 105 -15.21 4.32 -4.98
C ILE A 105 -16.16 3.26 -4.43
N ARG A 106 -16.78 3.50 -3.27
CA ARG A 106 -17.76 2.59 -2.66
C ARG A 106 -18.91 2.32 -3.61
N ARG A 107 -19.50 3.37 -4.19
CA ARG A 107 -20.61 3.25 -5.16
C ARG A 107 -20.20 2.48 -6.41
N LYS A 108 -19.03 2.76 -6.97
CA LYS A 108 -18.58 2.21 -8.25
C LYS A 108 -18.17 0.74 -8.15
N PHE A 109 -17.55 0.35 -7.03
CA PHE A 109 -16.96 -0.99 -6.86
C PHE A 109 -17.68 -1.85 -5.83
N ASN A 110 -18.83 -1.39 -5.30
CA ASN A 110 -19.65 -2.09 -4.32
C ASN A 110 -18.86 -2.53 -3.08
N ILE A 111 -17.95 -1.66 -2.60
CA ILE A 111 -17.19 -1.90 -1.38
C ILE A 111 -18.06 -1.50 -0.20
N LYS A 112 -18.50 -2.51 0.56
CA LYS A 112 -19.45 -2.35 1.66
C LYS A 112 -18.79 -1.87 2.94
N ASP A 113 -17.56 -2.31 3.17
CA ASP A 113 -16.88 -2.07 4.43
C ASP A 113 -15.36 -1.94 4.24
N TRP A 114 -14.80 -1.00 4.99
CA TRP A 114 -13.36 -0.74 5.09
C TRP A 114 -12.79 -1.18 6.44
N ASN A 115 -13.56 -1.92 7.25
CA ASN A 115 -13.26 -2.28 8.64
C ASN A 115 -13.12 -1.05 9.57
N ARG A 116 -13.88 0.01 9.26
CA ARG A 116 -13.76 1.29 9.96
C ARG A 116 -14.40 1.21 11.35
N PRO A 117 -13.70 1.64 12.42
CA PRO A 117 -14.30 1.73 13.76
C PRO A 117 -15.53 2.65 13.80
N GLU A 118 -16.59 2.24 14.50
CA GLU A 118 -17.85 2.98 14.58
C GLU A 118 -17.70 4.37 15.21
N ASP A 119 -16.68 4.57 16.03
CA ASP A 119 -16.37 5.84 16.70
C ASP A 119 -15.52 6.80 15.84
N ASN A 120 -15.14 6.39 14.61
CA ASN A 120 -14.14 7.10 13.82
C ASN A 120 -14.52 7.27 12.33
N ASP A 121 -15.73 7.76 12.09
CA ASP A 121 -16.25 8.08 10.75
C ASP A 121 -15.42 9.15 9.99
N ALA A 122 -14.65 9.96 10.70
CA ALA A 122 -13.86 11.04 10.12
C ALA A 122 -12.46 10.62 9.61
N LYS A 123 -11.92 9.44 10.01
CA LYS A 123 -10.54 9.03 9.62
C LYS A 123 -10.47 8.81 8.11
N PRO A 124 -9.59 9.45 7.32
CA PRO A 124 -9.55 9.16 5.89
C PRO A 124 -8.97 7.77 5.61
N ILE A 125 -9.42 7.10 4.53
CA ILE A 125 -8.78 5.87 4.06
C ILE A 125 -7.35 6.20 3.61
N ARG A 126 -6.40 5.37 4.03
CA ARG A 126 -4.98 5.45 3.65
C ARG A 126 -4.74 4.66 2.38
N GLY A 127 -3.92 5.20 1.49
CA GLY A 127 -3.53 4.50 0.28
C GLY A 127 -2.08 4.72 -0.11
N LEU A 128 -1.51 3.74 -0.83
CA LEU A 128 -0.19 3.83 -1.45
C LEU A 128 -0.32 3.95 -2.96
N VAL A 129 0.41 4.91 -3.52
CA VAL A 129 0.49 5.15 -4.96
C VAL A 129 1.74 4.44 -5.48
N LYS A 130 1.54 3.47 -6.37
CA LYS A 130 2.61 2.64 -6.95
C LYS A 130 2.61 2.79 -8.46
N GLU A 131 3.74 2.48 -9.10
CA GLU A 131 3.80 2.34 -10.54
C GLU A 131 2.82 1.26 -10.99
N TYR A 132 2.02 1.58 -12.01
CA TYR A 132 1.14 0.59 -12.62
C TYR A 132 1.97 -0.29 -13.56
N ILE A 133 2.15 -1.54 -13.17
CA ILE A 133 2.79 -2.54 -14.02
C ILE A 133 1.69 -3.21 -14.86
N GLU A 134 1.75 -3.01 -16.16
CA GLU A 134 0.88 -3.71 -17.10
C GLU A 134 1.34 -5.17 -17.20
N GLN A 135 0.53 -6.11 -16.73
CA GLN A 135 0.81 -7.53 -16.93
C GLN A 135 0.79 -7.84 -18.42
N LYS A 136 1.98 -8.00 -19.01
CA LYS A 136 2.14 -8.47 -20.39
C LYS A 136 2.19 -9.99 -20.49
N ASP A 137 2.54 -10.68 -19.39
CA ASP A 137 2.59 -12.14 -19.26
C ASP A 137 2.16 -12.61 -17.85
N ALA A 138 1.69 -13.85 -17.73
CA ALA A 138 1.33 -14.47 -16.45
C ALA A 138 2.54 -14.49 -15.48
N VAL A 139 2.34 -13.99 -14.25
CA VAL A 139 3.40 -13.81 -13.26
C VAL A 139 4.00 -15.15 -12.81
N ASP A 140 5.28 -15.41 -13.12
CA ASP A 140 6.06 -16.47 -12.44
C ASP A 140 6.51 -15.97 -11.07
N THR A 141 5.71 -16.30 -10.06
CA THR A 141 5.89 -15.89 -8.65
C THR A 141 7.19 -16.39 -8.01
N LYS A 142 7.93 -17.32 -8.64
CA LYS A 142 9.14 -17.90 -8.07
C LYS A 142 10.42 -17.07 -8.29
N ARG A 143 10.43 -16.14 -9.25
CA ARG A 143 11.67 -15.43 -9.62
C ARG A 143 12.03 -14.25 -8.72
N ARG A 144 11.07 -13.62 -8.05
CA ARG A 144 11.32 -12.41 -7.23
C ARG A 144 11.85 -12.69 -5.82
N SER A 145 11.69 -13.90 -5.26
CA SER A 145 12.11 -14.21 -3.89
C SER A 145 13.62 -14.46 -3.70
N ASN A 146 14.37 -14.71 -4.78
CA ASN A 146 15.68 -15.38 -4.67
C ASN A 146 16.92 -14.48 -4.80
N ARG A 147 16.79 -13.15 -4.85
CA ARG A 147 17.96 -12.25 -4.92
C ARG A 147 18.22 -11.59 -3.57
N ILE A 148 18.85 -12.35 -2.67
CA ILE A 148 19.39 -11.89 -1.38
C ILE A 148 20.68 -11.10 -1.62
N VAL A 149 20.81 -10.04 -0.84
CA VAL A 149 21.63 -8.83 -0.98
C VAL A 149 23.11 -9.06 -0.58
N HIS A 150 24.05 -8.54 -1.37
CA HIS A 150 25.42 -8.23 -0.94
C HIS A 150 25.54 -6.70 -0.73
N TYR A 151 26.08 -6.30 0.41
CA TYR A 151 25.96 -4.95 1.01
C TYR A 151 27.26 -4.15 0.87
N GLU A 152 27.20 -2.92 0.33
CA GLU A 152 28.17 -1.83 0.61
C GLU A 152 27.46 -0.46 0.49
N SER A 153 27.78 0.46 1.41
CA SER A 153 27.00 1.67 1.78
C SER A 153 27.56 3.00 1.26
N SER A 154 26.70 3.98 0.91
CA SER A 154 26.91 5.45 1.12
C SER A 154 25.72 6.32 0.60
N THR A 155 25.62 7.57 1.08
CA THR A 155 24.38 8.33 1.44
C THR A 155 24.05 9.61 0.61
N SER A 156 22.79 10.09 0.76
CA SER A 156 22.20 11.47 0.60
C SER A 156 21.66 11.90 -0.79
N GLY A 157 20.53 12.62 -1.01
CA GLY A 157 19.44 13.23 -0.22
C GLY A 157 18.98 14.59 -0.81
N GLY A 158 17.69 14.81 -1.18
CA GLY A 158 17.15 16.14 -1.60
C GLY A 158 15.63 16.23 -1.96
N PRO A 159 14.95 17.41 -1.92
CA PRO A 159 13.53 17.55 -1.54
C PRO A 159 12.50 17.97 -2.65
N MET A 160 11.19 17.88 -2.32
CA MET A 160 10.01 18.04 -3.21
C MET A 160 9.13 19.29 -2.90
N ARG A 161 8.45 19.86 -3.92
CA ARG A 161 7.58 21.08 -3.86
C ARG A 161 6.13 20.86 -4.35
N ARG A 162 5.25 21.82 -3.99
CA ARG A 162 3.76 21.85 -3.80
C ARG A 162 2.80 21.51 -4.98
N LYS A 163 1.58 21.09 -4.60
CA LYS A 163 0.47 20.48 -5.39
C LYS A 163 -0.49 21.48 -6.09
N ARG A 164 -1.03 21.08 -7.26
CA ARG A 164 -2.26 21.60 -7.92
C ARG A 164 -3.38 20.54 -7.80
N LYS A 165 -4.65 20.96 -7.73
CA LYS A 165 -5.83 20.07 -7.66
C LYS A 165 -5.88 19.15 -8.89
N THR A 166 -6.07 17.85 -8.65
CA THR A 166 -6.07 16.80 -9.68
C THR A 166 -7.37 16.00 -9.57
N TYR A 167 -8.03 15.75 -10.70
CA TYR A 167 -9.14 14.80 -10.77
C TYR A 167 -8.56 13.39 -10.97
N ALA A 168 -8.92 12.45 -10.08
CA ALA A 168 -8.55 11.04 -10.20
C ALA A 168 -9.68 10.27 -10.88
N SER A 169 -9.36 9.30 -11.74
CA SER A 169 -10.32 8.33 -12.27
C SER A 169 -9.88 6.93 -11.90
N PHE A 170 -10.82 6.10 -11.42
CA PHE A 170 -10.53 4.80 -10.81
C PHE A 170 -11.07 3.65 -11.68
N THR A 171 -10.27 2.60 -11.84
CA THR A 171 -10.64 1.29 -12.43
C THR A 171 -10.10 0.21 -11.49
N LYS A 172 -10.84 -0.87 -11.22
CA LYS A 172 -10.34 -1.95 -10.35
C LYS A 172 -9.31 -2.79 -11.13
N CYS A 173 -8.21 -3.16 -10.47
CA CYS A 173 -7.23 -4.10 -11.04
C CYS A 173 -7.71 -5.54 -10.88
#